data_AF-A0A6P0IY67-F1
#
_entry.id   AF-A0A6P0IY67-F1
#
_cell.length_a   1.000
_cell.length_b   1.000
_cell.length_c   1.000
_cell.angle_alpha   90.00
_cell.angle_beta   90.00
_cell.angle_gamma   90.00
#
_symmetry.space_group_name_H-M   'P 1'
#
loop_
_entity.id
_entity.type
_entity.pdbx_description
1 polymer ?
#
loop_
_entity_poly.entity_id
_entity_poly.type
_entity_poly.pdbx_seq_one_letter_code
_entity_poly.pdbx_strand_id
1 'polypeptide(L)' 'GRYAFEGDFLRKYAQLSPTLLEECEGLEQLRVLEHGFAIRVCITEKAVLEINTPEDLVQAQALIYH' A
#
# COMPACT_ATOMS: atom_id res chain seq x y z
N GLY A 1 1.35 -0.62 3.64
CA GLY A 1 0.29 0.24 3.03
C GLY A 1 -0.81 -0.61 2.42
N ARG A 2 -2.06 -0.45 2.85
CA ARG A 2 -3.19 -1.27 2.38
C ARG A 2 -3.87 -0.62 1.18
N TYR A 3 -4.15 -1.43 0.16
CA TYR A 3 -4.82 -0.99 -1.06
C TYR A 3 -5.89 -1.98 -1.47
N ALA A 4 -6.93 -1.47 -2.13
CA ALA A 4 -7.95 -2.26 -2.79
C ALA A 4 -8.09 -1.74 -4.21
N PHE A 5 -8.15 -2.66 -5.18
CA PHE A 5 -8.26 -2.34 -6.60
C PHE A 5 -9.38 -3.15 -7.22
N GLU A 6 -10.08 -2.55 -8.17
CA GLU A 6 -10.90 -3.31 -9.10
C GLU A 6 -10.00 -4.17 -9.99
N GLY A 7 -10.43 -5.40 -10.31
CA GLY A 7 -9.59 -6.34 -11.06
C GLY A 7 -9.17 -5.83 -12.44
N ASP A 8 -10.08 -5.16 -13.16
CA ASP A 8 -9.77 -4.54 -14.46
C ASP A 8 -8.80 -3.37 -14.31
N PHE A 9 -8.98 -2.55 -13.28
CA PHE A 9 -8.08 -1.45 -13.00
C PHE A 9 -6.67 -1.94 -12.66
N LEU A 10 -6.53 -3.00 -11.86
CA LEU A 10 -5.22 -3.55 -11.50
C LEU A 10 -4.44 -4.01 -12.74
N ARG A 11 -5.11 -4.65 -13.70
CA ARG A 11 -4.49 -5.03 -14.99
C ARG A 11 -4.04 -3.81 -15.79
N LYS A 12 -4.86 -2.77 -15.84
CA LYS A 12 -4.52 -1.51 -16.51
C LYS A 12 -3.34 -0.81 -15.83
N TYR A 13 -3.37 -0.73 -14.49
CA TYR A 13 -2.33 -0.11 -13.68
C TYR A 13 -0.96 -0.75 -13.93
N ALA A 14 -0.90 -2.08 -13.99
CA ALA A 14 0.33 -2.82 -14.28
C ALA A 14 0.94 -2.51 -15.66
N GLN A 15 0.17 -1.93 -16.59
CA GLN A 15 0.63 -1.54 -17.92
C GLN A 15 1.01 -0.06 -18.01
N LEU A 16 0.73 0.75 -16.99
CA LEU A 16 1.11 2.16 -16.98
C LEU A 16 2.63 2.28 -16.82
N SER A 17 3.24 3.15 -17.63
CA SER A 17 4.65 3.49 -17.48
C SER A 17 4.91 4.20 -16.15
N PRO A 18 6.08 4.01 -15.53
CA PRO A 18 6.49 4.82 -14.40
C PRO A 18 6.49 6.31 -14.75
N THR A 19 6.27 7.16 -13.74
CA THR A 19 6.28 8.61 -13.88
C THR A 19 7.42 9.25 -13.10
N LEU A 20 7.75 10.51 -13.42
CA LEU A 20 8.88 11.19 -12.78
C LEU A 20 8.68 11.32 -11.26
N LEU A 21 7.48 11.61 -10.76
CA LEU A 21 7.29 11.75 -9.30
C LEU A 21 7.37 10.39 -8.61
N GLU A 22 6.88 9.33 -9.23
CA GLU A 22 7.06 7.97 -8.71
C GLU A 22 8.55 7.65 -8.54
N GLU A 23 9.37 7.92 -9.56
CA GLU A 23 10.81 7.64 -9.52
C GLU A 23 11.54 8.52 -8.50
N CYS A 24 11.18 9.81 -8.42
CA CYS A 24 11.79 10.75 -7.48
C CYS A 24 11.47 10.43 -6.01
N GLU A 25 10.24 10.03 -5.70
CA GLU A 25 9.77 9.80 -4.32
C GLU A 25 9.83 8.32 -3.91
N GLY A 26 9.97 7.40 -4.87
CA GLY A 26 9.86 5.96 -4.64
C GLY A 26 8.44 5.50 -4.26
N LEU A 27 7.42 6.22 -4.72
CA LEU A 27 6.01 6.01 -4.34
C LEU A 27 5.15 5.59 -5.54
N GLU A 28 4.88 4.29 -5.64
CA GLU A 28 4.11 3.67 -6.75
C GLU A 28 2.72 4.28 -6.97
N GLN A 29 2.06 4.76 -5.90
CA GLN A 29 0.73 5.36 -6.00
C GLN A 29 0.72 6.70 -6.75
N LEU A 30 1.87 7.36 -6.91
CA LEU A 30 1.97 8.60 -7.70
C LEU A 30 1.72 8.34 -9.19
N ARG A 31 2.11 7.16 -9.70
CA ARG A 31 1.81 6.73 -11.06
C ARG A 31 0.32 6.78 -11.38
N VAL A 32 -0.51 6.35 -10.41
CA VAL A 32 -1.97 6.35 -10.52
C VAL A 32 -2.49 7.78 -10.66
N LEU A 33 -1.99 8.71 -9.83
CA LEU A 33 -2.40 10.11 -9.83
C LEU A 33 -1.95 10.84 -11.10
N GLU A 34 -0.70 10.64 -11.53
CA GLU A 34 -0.13 11.33 -12.71
C GLU A 34 -0.74 10.85 -14.03
N HIS A 35 -1.25 9.61 -14.09
CA HIS A 35 -2.05 9.13 -15.22
C HIS A 35 -3.53 9.55 -15.17
N GLY A 36 -3.90 10.43 -14.23
CA GLY A 36 -5.22 11.04 -14.14
C GLY A 36 -6.28 10.19 -13.43
N PHE A 37 -5.89 9.15 -12.69
CA PHE A 37 -6.82 8.38 -11.86
C PHE A 37 -6.91 8.96 -10.44
N ALA A 38 -8.01 8.65 -9.76
CA ALA A 38 -8.22 9.07 -8.38
C ALA A 38 -7.94 7.94 -7.40
N ILE A 39 -7.41 8.28 -6.22
CA ILE A 39 -7.26 7.37 -5.10
C ILE A 39 -8.19 7.82 -3.99
N ARG A 40 -9.09 6.94 -3.56
CA ARG A 40 -9.90 7.17 -2.37
C ARG A 40 -9.13 6.75 -1.13
N VAL A 41 -9.05 7.64 -0.14
CA VAL A 41 -8.41 7.38 1.15
C VAL A 41 -9.48 7.37 2.24
N CYS A 42 -9.43 6.37 3.13
CA CYS A 42 -10.34 6.22 4.26
C CYS A 42 -9.52 6.13 5.57
N ILE A 43 -10.08 6.65 6.66
CA ILE A 43 -9.47 6.58 7.98
C ILE A 43 -9.73 5.19 8.58
N THR A 44 -8.72 4.60 9.21
CA THR A 44 -8.84 3.37 10.01
C THR A 44 -8.50 3.68 11.46
N GLU A 45 -9.30 3.17 12.39
CA GLU A 45 -9.09 3.40 13.83
C GLU A 45 -7.97 2.53 14.41
N LYS A 46 -7.70 1.38 13.78
CA LYS A 46 -6.68 0.44 14.23
C LYS A 46 -5.50 0.42 13.29
N ALA A 47 -4.32 0.62 13.87
CA ALA A 47 -3.05 0.28 13.23
C ALA A 47 -2.92 -1.25 13.12
N VAL A 48 -2.26 -1.69 12.07
CA VAL A 48 -1.91 -3.10 11.86
C VAL A 48 -0.51 -3.29 12.41
N LEU A 49 -0.30 -4.32 13.21
CA LEU A 49 1.05 -4.73 13.58
C LEU A 49 1.74 -5.26 12.32
N GLU A 50 2.78 -4.56 11.88
CA GLU A 50 3.67 -5.02 10.81
C GLU A 50 4.88 -5.69 11.46
N ILE A 51 5.26 -6.88 10.96
CA ILE A 51 6.39 -7.64 11.50
C ILE A 51 7.60 -7.39 10.60
N ASN A 52 8.46 -6.46 11.00
CA ASN A 52 9.65 -6.07 10.24
C ASN A 52 10.96 -6.40 10.99
N THR A 53 10.87 -6.61 12.31
CA THR A 53 11.98 -6.92 13.20
C THR A 53 11.70 -8.19 14.03
N PRO A 54 12.74 -8.84 14.60
CA PRO A 54 12.55 -9.93 15.54
C PRO A 54 11.66 -9.55 16.74
N GLU A 55 11.75 -8.31 17.21
CA GLU A 55 10.95 -7.80 18.32
C GLU A 55 9.46 -7.71 17.97
N ASP A 56 9.13 -7.30 16.74
CA ASP A 56 7.74 -7.26 16.25
C ASP A 56 7.11 -8.66 16.25
N LEU A 57 7.91 -9.70 15.95
CA LEU A 57 7.44 -11.09 15.96
C LEU A 57 7.06 -11.52 17.38
N VAL A 58 7.84 -11.16 18.39
CA VAL A 58 7.54 -11.47 19.80
C VAL A 58 6.24 -10.79 20.23
N GLN A 59 6.05 -9.52 19.85
CA GLN A 59 4.79 -8.80 20.12
C GLN A 59 3.60 -9.43 19.39
N ALA A 60 3.77 -9.85 18.13
CA ALA A 60 2.73 -10.50 17.36
C ALA A 60 2.32 -11.85 17.95
N GLN A 61 3.29 -12.63 18.43
CA GLN A 61 3.03 -13.92 19.08
C GLN A 61 2.18 -13.77 20.34
N ALA A 62 2.43 -12.74 21.15
CA ALA A 62 1.62 -12.48 22.34
C ALA A 62 0.12 -12.27 22.01
N LEU A 63 -0.21 -11.75 20.82
CA LEU A 63 -1.60 -11.54 20.38
C LEU A 63 -2.33 -12.83 19.96
N ILE A 64 -1.61 -13.92 19.65
CA ILE A 64 -2.19 -15.19 19.17
C ILE A 64 -2.48 -16.16 20.33
N TYR A 65 -1.68 -16.09 21.40
CA TYR A 65 -1.79 -16.99 22.55
C TYR A 65 -2.70 -16.46 23.68
N HIS A 66 -3.45 -15.38 23.41
CA HIS A 66 -4.54 -14.85 24.23
C HIS A 66 -5.90 -15.19 23.61
#